data_AF-A0A1V4M6Z0-F1
#
_entry.id   AF-A0A1V4M6Z0-F1
#
_cell.length_a   1.000
_cell.length_b   1.000
_cell.length_c   1.000
_cell.angle_alpha   90.00
_cell.angle_beta   90.00
_cell.angle_gamma   90.00
#
_symmetry.space_group_name_H-M   'P 1'
#
loop_
_entity.id
_entity.type
_entity.pdbx_description
1 polymer ?
#
loop_
_entity_poly.entity_id
_entity_poly.type
_entity_poly.pdbx_seq_one_letter_code
_entity_poly.pdbx_strand_id
1 'polypeptide(L)'
;MNKDTLKKCVADLLEAGIYKTTEQIVEEFRMEYPQLWRELEAEGQLLYGNSCSSVQQPATRIAQVLQSMDETQCLRRCRDKLFFWSKP
;
A
#
# COMPACT_ATOMS: atom_id res chain seq x y z
N MET A 1 -4.88 -1.41 13.24
CA MET A 1 -5.17 -0.31 12.30
C MET A 1 -6.58 -0.34 11.71
N ASN A 2 -7.28 0.81 11.64
CA ASN A 2 -8.52 0.97 10.86
C ASN A 2 -8.20 1.04 9.36
N LYS A 3 -9.02 0.41 8.50
CA LYS A 3 -8.90 0.43 7.03
C LYS A 3 -8.87 1.86 6.48
N ASP A 4 -9.64 2.78 7.07
CA ASP A 4 -9.68 4.18 6.64
C ASP A 4 -8.37 4.91 6.93
N THR A 5 -7.70 4.58 8.04
CA THR A 5 -6.38 5.12 8.38
C THR A 5 -5.33 4.69 7.36
N LEU A 6 -5.28 3.39 7.05
CA LEU A 6 -4.35 2.88 6.03
C LEU A 6 -4.62 3.51 4.66
N LYS A 7 -5.90 3.62 4.26
CA LYS A 7 -6.29 4.24 2.99
C LYS A 7 -5.81 5.68 2.90
N LYS A 8 -5.97 6.45 3.97
CA LYS A 8 -5.50 7.84 4.02
C LYS A 8 -3.98 7.93 3.88
N CYS A 9 -3.23 7.16 4.67
CA CYS A 9 -1.76 7.16 4.61
C CYS A 9 -1.24 6.75 3.22
N VAL A 10 -1.83 5.74 2.58
CA VAL A 10 -1.45 5.35 1.21
C VAL A 10 -1.76 6.46 0.21
N ALA A 11 -2.90 7.15 0.34
CA ALA A 11 -3.23 8.27 -0.54
C ALA A 11 -2.31 9.48 -0.34
N ASP A 12 -1.81 9.71 0.87
CA ASP A 12 -0.87 10.79 1.19
C ASP A 12 0.51 10.59 0.54
N LEU A 13 0.88 9.34 0.18
CA LEU A 13 2.10 9.01 -0.56
C LEU A 13 1.98 9.22 -2.08
N LEU A 14 0.77 9.40 -2.60
CA LEU A 14 0.55 9.62 -4.03
C LEU A 14 0.77 11.09 -4.39
N GLU A 15 1.50 11.31 -5.48
CA GLU A 15 1.81 12.64 -6.00
C GLU A 15 1.09 12.87 -7.33
N ALA A 16 0.62 14.10 -7.57
CA ALA A 16 -0.10 14.44 -8.79
C ALA A 16 0.85 14.50 -9.98
N GLY A 17 0.55 13.75 -11.03
CA GLY A 17 1.37 13.68 -12.25
C GLY A 17 2.62 12.79 -12.13
N ILE A 18 2.89 12.22 -10.96
CA ILE A 18 4.02 11.29 -10.74
C ILE A 18 3.46 9.89 -10.52
N TYR A 19 3.76 9.01 -11.47
CA TYR A 19 3.32 7.62 -11.44
C TYR A 19 4.33 6.75 -10.71
N LYS A 20 3.89 6.11 -9.62
CA LYS A 20 4.68 5.19 -8.80
C LYS A 20 4.19 3.76 -8.95
N THR A 21 5.10 2.80 -8.90
CA THR A 21 4.77 1.38 -8.79
C THR A 21 4.25 1.06 -7.40
N THR A 22 3.56 -0.07 -7.24
CA THR A 22 3.16 -0.57 -5.91
C THR A 22 4.38 -0.74 -4.99
N GLU A 23 5.50 -1.25 -5.52
CA GLU A 23 6.74 -1.46 -4.74
C GLU A 23 7.30 -0.14 -4.19
N GLN A 24 7.34 0.91 -5.02
CA GLN A 24 7.77 2.24 -4.56
C GLN A 24 6.88 2.76 -3.43
N ILE A 25 5.56 2.64 -3.55
CA ILE A 25 4.62 3.08 -2.51
C ILE A 25 4.79 2.26 -1.23
N VAL A 26 5.08 0.96 -1.34
CA VAL A 26 5.34 0.09 -0.19
C VAL A 26 6.61 0.53 0.55
N GLU A 27 7.69 0.82 -0.16
CA GLU A 27 8.94 1.31 0.44
C GLU A 27 8.77 2.69 1.06
N GLU A 28 8.09 3.62 0.39
CA GLU A 28 7.75 4.93 0.96
C GLU A 28 6.90 4.79 2.22
N PHE A 29 5.88 3.92 2.21
CA PHE A 29 5.05 3.68 3.40
C PHE A 29 5.85 3.13 4.58
N ARG A 30 6.79 2.22 4.31
CA ARG A 30 7.68 1.66 5.34
C ARG A 30 8.55 2.74 5.99
N MET A 31 9.04 3.71 5.20
CA MET A 31 9.88 4.80 5.68
C MET A 31 9.09 5.88 6.42
N GLU A 32 7.96 6.31 5.86
CA GLU A 32 7.16 7.43 6.38
C GLU A 32 6.25 7.02 7.55
N TYR A 33 5.78 5.77 7.57
CA TYR A 33 4.85 5.26 8.59
C TYR A 33 5.36 3.98 9.29
N PRO A 34 6.56 3.99 9.91
CA PRO A 34 7.17 2.78 10.47
C PRO A 34 6.37 2.15 11.61
N GLN A 35 5.54 2.92 12.32
CA GLN A 35 4.66 2.39 13.36
C GLN A 35 3.51 1.58 12.76
N LEU A 36 2.85 2.11 11.72
CA LEU A 36 1.77 1.43 11.00
C LEU A 36 2.29 0.21 10.24
N TRP A 37 3.53 0.27 9.73
CA TRP A 37 4.20 -0.88 9.16
C TRP A 37 4.29 -2.05 10.15
N ARG A 38 4.75 -1.80 11.38
CA ARG A 38 4.83 -2.83 12.44
C ARG A 38 3.46 -3.38 12.82
N GLU A 39 2.42 -2.55 12.80
CA GLU A 39 1.04 -3.04 13.00
C GLU A 39 0.64 -4.05 11.91
N LEU A 40 0.97 -3.77 10.65
CA LEU A 40 0.70 -4.68 9.52
C LEU A 40 1.52 -5.97 9.61
N GLU A 41 2.77 -5.90 10.07
CA GLU A 41 3.59 -7.10 10.34
C GLU A 41 3.01 -7.94 11.48
N ALA A 42 2.58 -7.31 12.57
CA ALA A 42 1.93 -7.99 13.69
C ALA A 42 0.59 -8.63 13.28
N GLU A 43 -0.17 -7.95 12.43
CA GLU A 43 -1.38 -8.51 11.81
C GLU A 43 -1.05 -9.74 10.96
N GLY A 44 -0.02 -9.66 10.12
CA GLY A 44 0.44 -10.79 9.30
C GLY A 44 0.86 -11.98 10.15
N GLN A 45 1.58 -11.73 11.24
CA GLN A 45 1.99 -12.76 12.19
C GLN A 45 0.80 -13.43 12.88
N LEU A 46 -0.23 -12.66 13.24
CA LEU A 46 -1.47 -13.18 13.83
C LEU A 46 -2.24 -14.07 12.85
N LEU A 47 -2.31 -13.68 11.58
CA LEU A 47 -3.09 -14.39 10.56
C LEU A 47 -2.36 -15.62 10.01
N TYR A 48 -1.04 -15.54 9.84
CA TYR A 48 -0.27 -16.51 9.06
C TYR A 48 0.92 -17.13 9.82
N GLY A 49 1.10 -16.80 11.10
CA GLY A 49 2.21 -17.29 11.92
C GLY A 49 3.58 -16.88 11.35
N ASN A 50 4.60 -17.73 11.56
CA ASN A 50 5.98 -17.49 11.08
C ASN A 50 6.19 -17.80 9.59
N SER A 51 5.16 -17.71 8.75
CA SER A 51 5.27 -18.03 7.33
C SER A 51 5.72 -16.84 6.47
N CYS A 52 6.16 -17.08 5.23
CA CYS A 52 6.46 -15.99 4.29
C CYS A 52 5.25 -15.07 4.02
N SER A 53 4.02 -15.54 4.25
CA SER A 53 2.82 -14.73 4.08
C SER A 53 2.67 -13.67 5.17
N SER A 54 3.22 -13.88 6.37
CA SER A 54 3.18 -12.85 7.42
C SER A 54 4.02 -11.63 7.05
N VAL A 55 5.23 -11.85 6.52
CA VAL A 55 6.12 -10.77 6.07
C VAL A 55 5.61 -10.05 4.81
N GLN A 56 4.77 -10.71 4.01
CA GLN A 56 4.15 -10.13 2.81
C GLN A 56 2.86 -9.35 3.11
N GLN A 57 2.33 -9.46 4.34
CA GLN A 57 1.06 -8.83 4.71
C GLN A 57 1.05 -7.31 4.49
N PRO A 58 2.10 -6.54 4.86
CA PRO A 58 2.08 -5.09 4.63
C PRO A 58 1.93 -4.72 3.16
N ALA A 59 2.74 -5.32 2.29
CA ALA A 59 2.69 -5.08 0.84
C ALA A 59 1.33 -5.48 0.24
N THR A 60 0.77 -6.60 0.71
CA THR A 60 -0.54 -7.10 0.28
C THR A 60 -1.65 -6.13 0.67
N ARG A 61 -1.65 -5.61 1.91
CA ARG A 61 -2.63 -4.63 2.39
C ARG A 61 -2.56 -3.32 1.62
N ILE A 62 -1.36 -2.82 1.33
CA ILE A 62 -1.16 -1.60 0.53
C ILE A 62 -1.69 -1.81 -0.90
N ALA A 63 -1.36 -2.94 -1.54
CA ALA A 63 -1.87 -3.27 -2.87
C ALA A 63 -3.41 -3.36 -2.92
N GLN A 64 -4.03 -4.00 -1.92
CA GLN A 64 -5.49 -4.07 -1.80
C GLN A 64 -6.12 -2.68 -1.65
N VAL A 65 -5.49 -1.79 -0.88
CA VAL A 65 -5.95 -0.41 -0.69
C VAL A 65 -5.91 0.36 -2.00
N LEU A 66 -4.79 0.33 -2.71
CA LEU A 66 -4.64 0.97 -4.03
C LEU A 66 -5.68 0.46 -5.04
N GLN A 67 -5.91 -0.85 -5.08
CA GLN A 67 -6.93 -1.45 -5.95
C GLN A 67 -8.37 -1.08 -5.57
N SER A 68 -8.61 -0.68 -4.32
CA SER A 68 -9.93 -0.28 -3.82
C SER A 68 -10.24 1.21 -3.97
N MET A 69 -9.26 2.03 -4.36
CA MET A 69 -9.44 3.45 -4.63
C MET A 69 -10.08 3.66 -6.01
N ASP A 70 -11.05 4.57 -6.08
CA ASP A 70 -11.62 5.01 -7.36
C ASP A 70 -10.77 6.12 -7.99
N GLU A 71 -11.13 6.52 -9.21
CA GLU A 71 -10.39 7.54 -10.00
C GLU A 71 -10.42 8.94 -9.37
N THR A 72 -11.31 9.22 -8.42
CA THR A 72 -11.32 10.49 -7.68
C THR A 72 -10.27 10.52 -6.56
N GLN A 73 -9.70 9.36 -6.24
CA GLN A 73 -8.72 9.19 -5.17
C GLN A 73 -7.35 8.77 -5.71
N CYS A 74 -7.33 7.97 -6.77
CA CYS A 74 -6.10 7.39 -7.32
C CYS A 74 -6.27 7.06 -8.80
N LEU A 75 -5.40 7.61 -9.65
CA LEU A 75 -5.29 7.22 -11.05
C LEU A 75 -4.48 5.95 -11.18
N ARG A 76 -4.97 5.00 -11.97
CA ARG A 76 -4.31 3.72 -12.23
C ARG A 76 -3.94 3.59 -13.71
N ARG A 77 -2.68 3.26 -13.99
CA ARG A 77 -2.22 2.84 -15.32
C ARG A 77 -1.64 1.43 -15.26
N CYS A 78 -1.83 0.65 -16.32
CA CYS A 78 -1.20 -0.65 -16.49
C CYS A 78 -0.25 -0.57 -17.69
N ARG A 79 1.02 -0.92 -17.48
CA ARG A 79 2.04 -1.00 -18.54
C ARG A 79 2.94 -2.20 -18.27
N ASP A 80 3.21 -3.01 -19.30
CA ASP A 80 4.10 -4.17 -19.20
C ASP A 80 3.72 -5.12 -18.04
N LYS A 81 2.41 -5.29 -17.80
CA LYS A 81 1.81 -6.09 -16.71
C LYS A 81 2.06 -5.54 -15.29
N LEU A 82 2.53 -4.30 -15.15
CA LEU A 82 2.72 -3.61 -13.89
C LEU A 82 1.70 -2.48 -13.72
N PHE A 83 1.23 -2.29 -12.49
CA PHE A 83 0.36 -1.19 -12.12
C PHE A 83 1.16 0.01 -11.64
N PHE A 84 0.72 1.19 -12.07
CA PHE A 84 1.26 2.48 -11.71
C PHE A 84 0.14 3.36 -11.16
N TRP A 85 0.45 4.11 -10.12
CA TRP A 85 -0.51 4.86 -9.33
C TRP A 85 -0.05 6.32 -9.22
N SER A 86 -0.99 7.25 -9.36
CA SER A 86 -0.78 8.68 -9.22
C SER A 86 -1.97 9.28 -8.51
N LYS A 87 -1.78 10.44 -7.88
CA LYS A 87 -2.94 11.24 -7.47
C LYS A 87 -3.68 11.75 -8.73
N PRO A 88 -5.02 11.93 -8.67
CA PRO A 88 -5.80 12.56 -9.74
C PRO A 88 -5.27 13.90 -10.21
#